data_AF-A0A842V9L3-F1
#
_entry.id   AF-A0A842V9L3-F1
#
_cell.length_a   1.000
_cell.length_b   1.000
_cell.length_c   1.000
_cell.angle_alpha   90.00
_cell.angle_beta   90.00
_cell.angle_gamma   90.00
#
_symmetry.space_group_name_H-M   'P 1'
#
loop_
_entity.id
_entity.type
_entity.pdbx_description
1 polymer ?
#
loop_
_entity_poly.entity_id
_entity_poly.type
_entity_poly.pdbx_seq_one_letter_code
_entity_poly.pdbx_strand_id
1 'polypeptide(L)'
;MLRQIIYLLLLTLGFLAFLFPIVDPQLWVDEQTYCVYIEEIGIDPRYAFQLTIALAGIIYPISVGLWAISWAIEDAGLVHYVFQSDGYYEIEPVNVKYTSYLQGYAGLSSIFFIVEIFMYHASHDRLSDSFLVFPPLIIIVLCFFPTYFLFNKILGSHQYLKKNLEEIKKLTKEDLQK
;
A
#
# COMPACT_ATOMS: atom_id res chain seq x y z
N MET A 1 -5.50 -10.87 9.40
CA MET A 1 -4.17 -11.09 8.81
C MET A 1 -4.19 -11.00 7.29
N LEU A 2 -5.01 -11.79 6.59
CA LEU A 2 -5.13 -11.76 5.13
C LEU A 2 -5.47 -10.37 4.58
N ARG A 3 -6.44 -9.67 5.18
CA ARG A 3 -6.80 -8.29 4.81
C ARG A 3 -5.60 -7.33 4.88
N GLN A 4 -4.75 -7.47 5.89
CA GLN A 4 -3.56 -6.63 6.06
C GLN A 4 -2.48 -6.93 5.02
N ILE A 5 -2.30 -8.20 4.66
CA ILE A 5 -1.38 -8.62 3.59
C ILE A 5 -1.84 -8.04 2.25
N ILE A 6 -3.13 -8.18 1.93
CA ILE A 6 -3.72 -7.61 0.71
C ILE A 6 -3.53 -6.09 0.70
N TYR A 7 -3.80 -5.41 1.81
CA TYR A 7 -3.61 -3.97 1.91
C TYR A 7 -2.17 -3.53 1.66
N LEU A 8 -1.19 -4.17 2.31
CA LEU A 8 0.22 -3.87 2.13
C LEU A 8 0.69 -4.16 0.70
N LEU A 9 0.13 -5.20 0.08
CA LEU A 9 0.36 -5.49 -1.33
C LEU A 9 -0.13 -4.38 -2.23
N LEU A 10 -1.40 -4.02 -2.13
CA LEU A 10 -2.00 -2.97 -2.97
C LEU A 10 -1.26 -1.64 -2.78
N LEU A 11 -0.86 -1.32 -1.54
CA LEU A 11 -0.12 -0.11 -1.25
C LEU A 11 1.29 -0.13 -1.86
N THR A 12 1.99 -1.26 -1.76
CA THR A 12 3.32 -1.43 -2.35
C THR A 12 3.26 -1.35 -3.88
N LEU A 13 2.29 -2.02 -4.52
CA LEU A 13 2.04 -1.92 -5.96
C LEU A 13 1.69 -0.49 -6.37
N GLY A 14 0.88 0.21 -5.58
CA GLY A 14 0.51 1.59 -5.83
C GLY A 14 1.69 2.57 -5.80
N PHE A 15 2.63 2.36 -4.88
CA PHE A 15 3.88 3.13 -4.86
C PHE A 15 4.85 2.73 -5.98
N LEU A 16 4.89 1.45 -6.38
CA LEU A 16 5.66 1.04 -7.55
C LEU A 16 5.18 1.76 -8.81
N ALA A 17 3.87 1.90 -8.98
CA ALA A 17 3.26 2.69 -10.07
C ALA A 17 3.82 4.12 -10.14
N PHE A 18 4.04 4.74 -8.98
CA PHE A 18 4.60 6.08 -8.89
C PHE A 18 6.12 6.12 -9.15
N LEU A 19 6.87 5.13 -8.68
CA LEU A 19 8.34 5.12 -8.82
C LEU A 19 8.82 4.65 -10.20
N PHE A 20 8.12 3.71 -10.83
CA PHE A 20 8.55 3.11 -12.10
C PHE A 20 8.88 4.13 -13.20
N PRO A 21 8.06 5.18 -13.43
CA PRO A 21 8.34 6.16 -14.46
C PRO A 21 9.59 7.02 -14.22
N ILE A 22 9.98 7.20 -12.95
CA ILE A 22 11.05 8.13 -12.54
C ILE A 22 12.39 7.45 -12.28
N VAL A 23 12.42 6.12 -12.26
CA VAL A 23 13.65 5.35 -12.02
C VAL A 23 14.43 5.18 -13.32
N ASP A 24 15.71 5.53 -13.29
CA ASP A 24 16.66 5.21 -14.35
C ASP A 24 17.19 3.77 -14.15
N PRO A 25 16.81 2.80 -15.00
CA PRO A 25 17.21 1.41 -14.84
C PRO A 25 18.72 1.18 -14.92
N GLN A 26 19.49 2.08 -15.58
CA GLN A 26 20.95 1.94 -15.68
C GLN A 26 21.65 2.05 -14.32
N LEU A 27 21.03 2.69 -13.34
CA LEU A 27 21.58 2.83 -11.99
C LEU A 27 21.37 1.60 -11.10
N TRP A 28 20.53 0.65 -11.53
CA TRP A 28 20.03 -0.42 -10.67
C TRP A 28 20.29 -1.82 -11.24
N VAL A 29 20.48 -1.90 -12.55
CA VAL A 29 20.65 -3.15 -13.28
C VAL A 29 22.06 -3.15 -13.86
N ASP A 30 22.75 -4.29 -13.79
CA ASP A 30 24.08 -4.43 -14.39
C ASP A 30 24.03 -4.30 -15.92
N GLU A 31 25.15 -3.93 -16.52
CA GLU A 31 25.26 -3.67 -17.96
C GLU A 31 24.83 -4.88 -18.80
N GLN A 32 25.17 -6.10 -18.37
CA GLN A 32 24.79 -7.31 -19.09
C GLN A 32 23.27 -7.50 -19.09
N THR A 33 22.62 -7.40 -17.92
CA THR A 33 21.16 -7.49 -17.82
C THR A 33 20.49 -6.36 -18.60
N TYR A 34 21.04 -5.15 -18.55
CA TYR A 34 20.52 -4.01 -19.32
C TYR A 34 20.52 -4.28 -20.84
N CYS A 35 21.65 -4.75 -21.38
CA CYS A 35 21.77 -5.10 -22.79
C CYS A 35 20.83 -6.25 -23.18
N VAL A 36 20.71 -7.29 -22.36
CA VAL A 36 19.77 -8.40 -22.63
C VAL A 36 18.34 -7.89 -22.78
N TYR A 37 17.89 -6.98 -21.89
CA TYR A 37 16.52 -6.46 -21.96
C TYR A 37 16.27 -5.63 -23.23
N ILE A 38 17.24 -4.82 -23.66
CA ILE A 38 17.09 -3.98 -24.85
C ILE A 38 17.29 -4.78 -26.15
N GLU A 39 18.36 -5.56 -26.23
CA GLU A 39 18.84 -6.15 -27.49
C GLU A 39 18.24 -7.52 -27.77
N GLU A 40 18.00 -8.34 -26.75
CA GLU A 40 17.48 -9.70 -26.91
C GLU A 40 15.98 -9.78 -26.63
N ILE A 41 15.51 -9.11 -25.58
CA ILE A 41 14.13 -9.20 -25.11
C ILE A 41 13.23 -8.13 -25.78
N GLY A 42 13.80 -6.96 -26.10
CA GLY A 42 13.06 -5.83 -26.67
C GLY A 42 12.09 -5.16 -25.68
N ILE A 43 12.37 -5.22 -24.38
CA ILE A 43 11.56 -4.66 -23.30
C ILE A 43 12.36 -3.59 -22.55
N ASP A 44 11.70 -2.52 -22.09
CA ASP A 44 12.33 -1.52 -21.23
C ASP A 44 12.90 -2.22 -19.96
N PRO A 45 14.20 -2.07 -19.66
CA PRO A 45 14.83 -2.67 -18.48
C PRO A 45 14.18 -2.29 -17.15
N ARG A 46 13.30 -1.27 -17.12
CA ARG A 46 12.46 -0.95 -15.96
C ARG A 46 11.52 -2.08 -15.53
N TYR A 47 11.13 -2.95 -16.46
CA TYR A 47 10.31 -4.12 -16.16
C TYR A 47 11.15 -5.33 -15.76
N ALA A 48 12.46 -5.17 -15.58
CA ALA A 48 13.30 -6.24 -15.10
C ALA A 48 12.89 -6.71 -13.70
N PHE A 49 12.92 -8.02 -13.52
CA PHE A 49 12.59 -8.68 -12.26
C PHE A 49 13.41 -8.12 -11.08
N GLN A 50 14.71 -7.93 -11.28
CA GLN A 50 15.65 -7.44 -10.28
C GLN A 50 15.27 -6.03 -9.81
N LEU A 51 14.95 -5.14 -10.75
CA LEU A 51 14.53 -3.78 -10.43
C LEU A 51 13.20 -3.78 -9.67
N THR A 52 12.23 -4.55 -10.14
CA THR A 52 10.91 -4.65 -9.52
C THR A 52 11.00 -5.12 -8.07
N ILE A 53 11.82 -6.15 -7.80
CA ILE A 53 12.10 -6.63 -6.45
C ILE A 53 12.82 -5.58 -5.60
N ALA A 54 13.85 -4.93 -6.14
CA ALA A 54 14.62 -3.93 -5.40
C ALA A 54 13.73 -2.75 -4.97
N LEU A 55 12.94 -2.20 -5.90
CA LEU A 55 12.00 -1.11 -5.61
C LEU A 55 10.92 -1.56 -4.62
N ALA A 56 10.39 -2.78 -4.76
CA ALA A 56 9.43 -3.32 -3.80
C ALA A 56 10.03 -3.45 -2.39
N GLY A 57 11.30 -3.84 -2.28
CA GLY A 57 12.03 -3.90 -1.02
C GLY A 57 12.22 -2.52 -0.35
N ILE A 58 12.39 -1.46 -1.14
CA ILE A 58 12.52 -0.08 -0.64
C ILE A 58 11.18 0.50 -0.23
N ILE A 59 10.13 0.24 -1.02
CA ILE A 59 8.78 0.74 -0.77
C ILE A 59 8.13 0.02 0.40
N TYR A 60 8.40 -1.26 0.58
CA TYR A 60 7.72 -2.08 1.58
C TYR A 60 7.78 -1.50 3.01
N PRO A 61 8.94 -1.03 3.53
CA PRO A 61 9.01 -0.31 4.81
C PRO A 61 8.11 0.93 4.88
N ILE A 62 7.97 1.68 3.79
CA ILE A 62 7.09 2.85 3.70
C ILE A 62 5.62 2.40 3.81
N SER A 63 5.25 1.35 3.08
CA SER A 63 3.91 0.73 3.15
C SER A 63 3.57 0.27 4.58
N VAL A 64 4.53 -0.38 5.25
CA VAL A 64 4.40 -0.81 6.65
C VAL A 64 4.25 0.39 7.58
N GLY A 65 5.03 1.45 7.38
CA GLY A 65 4.95 2.68 8.18
C GLY A 65 3.57 3.34 8.07
N LEU A 66 3.03 3.49 6.86
CA LEU A 66 1.69 4.05 6.63
C LEU A 66 0.58 3.19 7.21
N TRP A 67 0.74 1.86 7.15
CA TRP A 67 -0.15 0.91 7.82
C TRP A 67 -0.08 1.02 9.34
N ALA A 68 1.11 1.17 9.92
CA ALA A 68 1.29 1.36 11.36
C ALA A 68 0.70 2.71 11.83
N ILE A 69 0.83 3.78 11.05
CA ILE A 69 0.20 5.08 11.32
C ILE A 69 -1.32 4.96 11.39
N SER A 70 -1.95 4.19 10.50
CA SER A 70 -3.40 3.92 10.57
C SER A 70 -3.82 3.35 11.92
N TRP A 71 -3.00 2.47 12.52
CA TRP A 71 -3.27 1.91 13.84
C TRP A 71 -3.05 2.94 14.95
N ALA A 72 -1.98 3.76 14.85
CA ALA A 72 -1.70 4.80 15.84
C ALA A 72 -2.79 5.87 15.88
N ILE A 73 -3.34 6.26 14.72
CA ILE A 73 -4.45 7.23 14.64
C ILE A 73 -5.74 6.66 15.23
N GLU A 74 -6.01 5.37 14.96
CA GLU A 74 -7.15 4.66 15.55
C GLU A 74 -7.06 4.62 17.08
N ASP A 75 -5.89 4.25 17.60
CA ASP A 75 -5.64 4.17 19.03
C ASP A 75 -5.68 5.53 19.74
N ALA A 76 -5.14 6.58 19.10
CA ALA A 76 -5.19 7.94 19.63
C ALA A 76 -6.62 8.51 19.74
N GLY A 77 -7.62 7.84 19.15
CA GLY A 77 -9.02 8.26 19.24
C GLY A 77 -9.25 9.65 18.66
N LEU A 78 -8.43 10.07 17.68
CA LEU A 78 -8.50 11.40 17.10
C LEU A 78 -9.84 11.58 16.38
N VAL A 79 -10.56 12.63 16.76
CA VAL A 79 -11.84 13.02 16.16
C VAL A 79 -11.71 14.37 15.48
N HIS A 80 -12.34 14.51 14.32
CA HIS A 80 -12.48 15.76 13.61
C HIS A 80 -13.88 16.32 13.81
N TYR A 81 -13.96 17.61 14.15
CA TYR A 81 -15.21 18.35 14.30
C TYR A 81 -15.46 19.15 13.03
N VAL A 82 -16.54 18.82 12.31
CA VAL A 82 -16.98 19.61 11.15
C VAL A 82 -18.15 20.48 11.58
N PHE A 83 -18.00 21.80 11.38
CA PHE A 83 -19.08 22.76 11.59
C PHE A 83 -20.10 22.64 10.46
N GLN A 84 -21.33 22.27 10.79
CA GLN A 84 -22.45 22.34 9.85
C GLN A 84 -23.19 23.67 9.99
N SER A 85 -23.78 24.14 8.88
CA SER A 85 -24.53 25.40 8.82
C SER A 85 -25.80 25.40 9.68
N ASP A 86 -26.29 24.23 10.08
CA ASP A 86 -27.44 24.05 10.96
C ASP A 86 -27.07 24.13 12.47
N GLY A 87 -25.82 24.47 12.80
CA GLY A 87 -25.35 24.69 14.17
C GLY A 87 -24.99 23.40 14.92
N TYR A 88 -25.04 22.24 14.25
CA TYR A 88 -24.61 20.96 14.81
C TYR A 88 -23.15 20.63 14.44
N TYR A 89 -22.53 19.77 15.25
CA TYR A 89 -21.19 19.24 15.02
C TYR A 89 -21.28 17.82 14.50
N GLU A 90 -20.63 17.55 13.37
CA GLU A 90 -20.37 16.18 12.95
C GLU A 90 -19.02 15.74 13.53
N ILE A 91 -19.06 14.69 14.37
CA ILE A 91 -17.87 14.09 14.96
C ILE A 91 -17.50 12.88 14.10
N GLU A 92 -16.37 12.95 13.42
CA GLU A 92 -15.89 11.84 12.59
C GLU A 92 -14.50 11.39 13.06
N PRO A 93 -14.29 10.08 13.25
CA PRO A 93 -12.99 9.59 13.66
C PRO A 93 -12.00 9.68 12.49
N VAL A 94 -10.83 10.28 12.75
CA VAL A 94 -9.81 10.61 11.74
C VAL A 94 -9.23 9.34 11.10
N ASN A 95 -9.18 8.24 11.86
CA ASN A 95 -8.68 6.95 11.38
C ASN A 95 -9.50 6.41 10.19
N VAL A 96 -10.82 6.60 10.18
CA VAL A 96 -11.71 6.14 9.11
C VAL A 96 -11.36 6.88 7.82
N LYS A 97 -11.28 8.21 7.88
CA LYS A 97 -10.89 9.03 6.72
C LYS A 97 -9.51 8.65 6.20
N TYR A 98 -8.50 8.64 7.08
CA TYR A 98 -7.13 8.32 6.70
C TYR A 98 -7.05 6.93 6.04
N THR A 99 -7.65 5.93 6.68
CA THR A 99 -7.64 4.54 6.19
C THR A 99 -8.38 4.40 4.86
N SER A 100 -9.53 5.07 4.70
CA SER A 100 -10.28 5.09 3.43
C SER A 100 -9.49 5.75 2.31
N TYR A 101 -8.84 6.88 2.54
CA TYR A 101 -7.99 7.53 1.53
C TYR A 101 -6.83 6.63 1.11
N LEU A 102 -6.15 6.01 2.08
CA LEU A 102 -4.99 5.19 1.80
C LEU A 102 -5.36 3.88 1.09
N GLN A 103 -6.50 3.28 1.46
CA GLN A 103 -7.08 2.13 0.74
C GLN A 103 -7.53 2.50 -0.67
N GLY A 104 -8.17 3.65 -0.84
CA GLY A 104 -8.61 4.15 -2.15
C GLY A 104 -7.43 4.39 -3.10
N TYR A 105 -6.38 5.06 -2.61
CA TYR A 105 -5.14 5.25 -3.35
C TYR A 105 -4.52 3.89 -3.71
N ALA A 106 -4.29 3.02 -2.72
CA ALA A 106 -3.69 1.71 -2.92
C ALA A 106 -4.46 0.86 -3.95
N GLY A 107 -5.79 0.84 -3.86
CA GLY A 107 -6.64 0.09 -4.79
C GLY A 107 -6.56 0.62 -6.22
N LEU A 108 -6.79 1.92 -6.42
CA LEU A 108 -6.81 2.48 -7.78
C LEU A 108 -5.43 2.46 -8.45
N SER A 109 -4.39 2.88 -7.73
CA SER A 109 -3.02 2.92 -8.29
C SER A 109 -2.49 1.52 -8.61
N SER A 110 -2.76 0.51 -7.77
CA SER A 110 -2.35 -0.87 -8.08
C SER A 110 -3.10 -1.45 -9.28
N ILE A 111 -4.39 -1.13 -9.47
CA ILE A 111 -5.13 -1.52 -10.67
C ILE A 111 -4.49 -0.91 -11.92
N PHE A 112 -4.21 0.40 -11.90
CA PHE A 112 -3.56 1.07 -13.03
C PHE A 112 -2.20 0.46 -13.33
N PHE A 113 -1.39 0.20 -12.31
CA PHE A 113 -0.09 -0.44 -12.47
C PHE A 113 -0.16 -1.83 -13.09
N ILE A 114 -1.08 -2.68 -12.61
CA ILE A 114 -1.26 -4.02 -13.16
C ILE A 114 -1.71 -3.92 -14.62
N VAL A 115 -2.69 -3.09 -14.92
CA VAL A 115 -3.19 -2.91 -16.29
C VAL A 115 -2.07 -2.38 -17.21
N GLU A 116 -1.29 -1.41 -16.76
CA GLU A 116 -0.17 -0.85 -17.51
C GLU A 116 0.88 -1.91 -17.83
N ILE A 117 1.30 -2.72 -16.85
CA ILE A 117 2.28 -3.79 -17.08
C ILE A 117 1.74 -4.83 -18.06
N PHE A 118 0.49 -5.25 -17.91
CA PHE A 118 -0.13 -6.22 -18.80
C PHE A 118 -0.25 -5.67 -20.23
N MET A 119 -0.70 -4.42 -20.40
CA MET A 119 -0.80 -3.77 -21.70
C MET A 119 0.58 -3.61 -22.35
N TYR A 120 1.58 -3.20 -21.58
CA TYR A 120 2.94 -3.03 -22.06
C TYR A 120 3.53 -4.34 -22.60
N HIS A 121 3.48 -5.41 -21.80
CA HIS A 121 3.99 -6.72 -22.22
C HIS A 121 3.16 -7.34 -23.35
N ALA A 122 1.84 -7.13 -23.36
CA ALA A 122 0.99 -7.58 -24.46
C ALA A 122 1.38 -6.91 -25.79
N SER A 123 1.73 -5.61 -25.76
CA SER A 123 2.18 -4.88 -26.96
C SER A 123 3.53 -5.34 -27.51
N HIS A 124 4.29 -6.12 -26.73
CA HIS A 124 5.57 -6.71 -27.12
C HIS A 124 5.47 -8.24 -27.29
N ASP A 125 4.27 -8.82 -27.42
CA ASP A 125 4.02 -10.27 -27.54
C ASP A 125 4.58 -11.12 -26.39
N ARG A 126 4.73 -10.53 -25.19
CA ARG A 126 5.36 -11.14 -24.01
C ARG A 126 4.45 -11.15 -22.79
N LEU A 127 3.17 -11.46 -22.99
CA LEU A 127 2.15 -11.49 -21.93
C LEU A 127 2.54 -12.40 -20.74
N SER A 128 3.29 -13.48 -20.97
CA SER A 128 3.82 -14.35 -19.91
C SER A 128 4.70 -13.62 -18.92
N ASP A 129 5.36 -12.55 -19.35
CA ASP A 129 6.30 -11.80 -18.53
C ASP A 129 5.54 -10.77 -17.66
N SER A 130 4.24 -10.53 -17.93
CA SER A 130 3.38 -9.71 -17.07
C SER A 130 3.22 -10.28 -15.66
N PHE A 131 3.48 -11.58 -15.46
CA PHE A 131 3.47 -12.19 -14.13
C PHE A 131 4.62 -11.68 -13.24
N LEU A 132 5.53 -10.86 -13.77
CA LEU A 132 6.53 -10.10 -13.03
C LEU A 132 5.93 -9.02 -12.09
N VAL A 133 4.60 -8.84 -12.04
CA VAL A 133 3.91 -8.05 -11.00
C VAL A 133 3.77 -8.77 -9.65
N PHE A 134 3.92 -10.10 -9.64
CA PHE A 134 3.76 -10.93 -8.45
C PHE A 134 4.99 -11.05 -7.53
N PRO A 135 6.26 -10.90 -7.96
CA PRO A 135 7.44 -10.94 -7.09
C PRO A 135 7.38 -10.02 -5.85
N PRO A 136 6.80 -8.80 -5.88
CA PRO A 136 6.52 -8.02 -4.68
C PRO A 136 5.75 -8.79 -3.60
N LEU A 137 4.86 -9.73 -3.96
CA LEU A 137 4.19 -10.62 -2.98
C LEU A 137 5.19 -11.43 -2.18
N ILE A 138 6.27 -11.89 -2.79
CA ILE A 138 7.28 -12.71 -2.11
C ILE A 138 7.92 -11.89 -0.99
N ILE A 139 8.33 -10.65 -1.29
CA ILE A 139 8.88 -9.72 -0.29
C ILE A 139 7.85 -9.45 0.80
N ILE A 140 6.61 -9.14 0.42
CA ILE A 140 5.55 -8.85 1.39
C ILE A 140 5.31 -10.04 2.29
N VAL A 141 5.18 -11.26 1.77
CA VAL A 141 4.95 -12.45 2.58
C VAL A 141 6.14 -12.71 3.50
N LEU A 142 7.37 -12.70 2.98
CA LEU A 142 8.58 -12.97 3.78
C LEU A 142 8.82 -11.92 4.87
N CYS A 143 8.61 -10.64 4.57
CA CYS A 143 8.88 -9.54 5.48
C CYS A 143 7.68 -9.19 6.37
N PHE A 144 6.45 -9.57 6.01
CA PHE A 144 5.25 -9.28 6.80
C PHE A 144 5.17 -10.12 8.06
N PHE A 145 5.46 -11.42 7.99
CA PHE A 145 5.40 -12.27 9.18
C PHE A 145 6.30 -11.77 10.33
N PRO A 146 7.60 -11.48 10.13
CA PRO A 146 8.45 -10.98 11.21
C PRO A 146 8.01 -9.58 11.67
N THR A 147 7.63 -8.69 10.75
CA THR A 147 7.10 -7.36 11.08
C THR A 147 5.84 -7.46 11.93
N TYR A 148 4.86 -8.28 11.52
CA TYR A 148 3.60 -8.48 12.22
C TYR A 148 3.82 -9.11 13.60
N PHE A 149 4.74 -10.06 13.72
CA PHE A 149 5.08 -10.66 15.01
C PHE A 149 5.75 -9.66 15.94
N LEU A 150 6.74 -8.90 15.45
CA LEU A 150 7.40 -7.86 16.22
C LEU A 150 6.40 -6.79 16.68
N PHE A 151 5.53 -6.35 15.77
CA PHE A 151 4.50 -5.36 16.06
C PHE A 151 3.53 -5.87 17.13
N ASN A 152 3.00 -7.10 17.00
CA ASN A 152 2.14 -7.69 18.02
C ASN A 152 2.86 -7.92 19.35
N LYS A 153 4.15 -8.23 19.36
CA LYS A 153 4.93 -8.37 20.59
C LYS A 153 5.07 -7.03 21.30
N ILE A 154 5.35 -5.95 20.55
CA ILE A 154 5.40 -4.59 21.08
C ILE A 154 4.02 -4.21 21.65
N LEU A 155 2.94 -4.43 20.90
CA LEU A 155 1.56 -4.19 21.34
C LEU A 155 1.18 -5.01 22.58
N GLY A 156 1.45 -6.31 22.59
CA GLY A 156 1.12 -7.19 23.72
C GLY A 156 1.87 -6.83 24.99
N SER A 157 3.03 -6.17 24.87
CA SER A 157 3.80 -5.68 26.02
C SER A 157 3.39 -4.29 26.50
N HIS A 158 2.65 -3.52 25.69
CA HIS A 158 2.29 -2.13 25.97
C HIS A 158 0.76 -1.99 25.94
N GLN A 159 0.12 -1.79 27.10
CA GLN A 159 -1.34 -1.67 27.25
C GLN A 159 -2.00 -0.50 26.50
N TYR A 160 -1.20 0.32 25.81
CA TYR A 160 -1.60 1.63 25.32
C TYR A 160 -1.98 1.67 23.85
N LEU A 161 -1.65 0.67 23.03
CA LEU A 161 -2.01 0.62 21.60
C LEU A 161 -3.12 -0.42 21.37
N LYS A 162 -4.36 0.03 21.27
CA LYS A 162 -5.56 -0.79 21.03
C LYS A 162 -6.03 -0.65 19.59
N LYS A 163 -6.44 -1.77 19.00
CA LYS A 163 -6.94 -1.84 17.63
C LYS A 163 -8.26 -2.58 17.55
N ASN A 164 -9.10 -2.23 16.57
CA ASN A 164 -10.50 -2.61 16.44
C ASN A 164 -11.30 -2.14 17.66
N LEU A 165 -11.08 -0.89 18.07
CA LEU A 165 -11.94 -0.26 19.05
C LEU A 165 -13.36 -0.21 18.49
N GLU A 166 -14.36 -0.47 19.33
CA GLU A 166 -15.75 -0.37 18.90
C GLU A 166 -16.00 1.03 18.34
N GLU A 167 -16.44 1.09 17.08
CA GLU A 167 -16.84 2.34 16.47
C GLU A 167 -17.99 2.90 17.29
N ILE A 168 -17.76 4.07 17.91
CA ILE A 168 -18.81 4.78 18.63
C ILE A 168 -19.94 5.02 17.63
N LYS A 169 -21.15 4.53 17.96
CA LYS A 169 -22.33 4.69 17.12
C LYS A 169 -22.46 6.15 16.71
N LYS A 170 -22.47 6.42 15.40
CA LYS A 170 -22.71 7.77 14.86
C LYS A 170 -24.05 8.25 15.41
N LEU A 171 -24.03 9.28 16.25
CA LEU A 171 -25.24 9.85 16.84
C LEU A 171 -26.09 10.44 15.70
N THR A 172 -27.33 9.98 15.60
CA THR A 172 -28.30 10.51 14.65
C THR A 172 -29.16 11.59 15.30
N LYS A 173 -29.86 12.42 14.51
CA LYS A 173 -30.76 13.46 15.05
C LYS A 173 -31.81 12.89 16.02
N GLU A 174 -32.20 11.64 15.84
CA GLU A 174 -33.13 10.91 16.69
C GLU A 174 -32.52 10.55 18.07
N ASP A 175 -31.22 10.31 18.14
CA ASP A 175 -30.52 10.00 19.40
C ASP A 175 -30.31 11.25 20.29
N LEU A 176 -30.45 12.46 19.72
CA LEU A 176 -30.25 13.75 20.41
C LEU A 176 -31.54 14.34 21.04
N GLN A 177 -32.71 13.73 20.82
CA GLN A 177 -34.01 14.24 21.28
C GLN A 177 -34.54 13.59 22.57
N LYS A 178 -33.66 13.00 23.39
CA LYS A 178 -33.99 12.57 24.76
C LYS A 178 -33.51 13.60 25.77
#